data_AF-A0A7K3LRF1-F1
#
_entry.id   AF-A0A7K3LRF1-F1
#
_cell.length_a   1.000
_cell.length_b   1.000
_cell.length_c   1.000
_cell.angle_alpha   90.00
_cell.angle_beta   90.00
_cell.angle_gamma   90.00
#
_symmetry.space_group_name_H-M   'P 1'
#
loop_
_entity.id
_entity.type
_entity.pdbx_description
1 polymer ?
#
loop_
_entity_poly.entity_id
_entity_poly.type
_entity_poly.pdbx_seq_one_letter_code
_entity_poly.pdbx_strand_id
1 'polypeptide(L)'
;ASPTRSVSDTVAASREVCGTTPGPDGALRVIILEGSTSCTDAKALAEAYGPKIATGAPQTVDGWDCEPSSQAGFLSTCTKDGATVGFAP
;
A
#
# COMPACT_ATOMS: atom_id res chain seq x y z
N ALA A 1 -9.18 41.91 15.67
CA ALA A 1 -9.96 41.16 14.67
C ALA A 1 -9.70 39.67 14.87
N SER A 2 -10.76 38.87 14.78
CA SER A 2 -10.89 37.44 15.05
C SER A 2 -9.97 36.53 14.20
N PRO A 3 -9.79 35.24 14.56
CA PRO A 3 -8.79 34.37 13.94
C PRO A 3 -9.29 33.86 12.59
N THR A 4 -8.47 33.99 11.53
CA THR A 4 -8.80 33.37 10.24
C THR A 4 -8.43 31.90 10.30
N ARG A 5 -9.50 31.11 10.31
CA ARG A 5 -9.62 29.65 10.24
C ARG A 5 -8.49 28.94 9.48
N SER A 6 -8.02 27.87 10.09
CA SER A 6 -7.31 26.76 9.44
C SER A 6 -7.99 26.42 8.13
N VAL A 7 -7.27 26.60 7.02
CA VAL A 7 -7.54 25.79 5.85
C VAL A 7 -7.18 24.38 6.28
N SER A 8 -8.22 23.60 6.59
CA SER A 8 -8.12 22.15 6.50
C SER A 8 -7.52 21.88 5.13
N ASP A 9 -6.25 21.51 5.12
CA ASP A 9 -5.65 20.81 4.00
C ASP A 9 -6.66 19.74 3.63
N THR A 10 -7.30 19.97 2.50
CA THR A 10 -7.98 18.92 1.77
C THR A 10 -6.93 17.83 1.68
N VAL A 11 -7.13 16.73 2.42
CA VAL A 11 -6.21 15.60 2.47
C VAL A 11 -6.15 15.05 1.04
N ALA A 12 -5.31 15.65 0.20
CA ALA A 12 -4.67 14.93 -0.86
C ALA A 12 -3.94 13.82 -0.10
N ALA A 13 -4.52 12.62 -0.10
CA ALA A 13 -3.93 11.46 0.55
C ALA A 13 -2.53 11.30 -0.05
N SER A 14 -1.54 11.87 0.61
CA SER A 14 -0.15 11.77 0.24
C SER A 14 0.18 10.31 0.44
N ARG A 15 0.39 9.60 -0.67
CA ARG A 15 0.82 8.20 -0.64
C ARG A 15 2.00 8.07 0.31
N GLU A 16 1.88 7.21 1.31
CA GLU A 16 2.91 7.04 2.33
C GLU A 16 3.82 5.87 1.93
N VAL A 17 5.12 6.13 1.80
CA VAL A 17 6.11 5.09 1.49
C VAL A 17 6.66 4.51 2.79
N CYS A 18 6.38 3.24 3.04
CA CYS A 18 6.69 2.57 4.30
C CYS A 18 8.01 1.79 4.30
N GLY A 19 8.66 1.66 3.15
CA GLY A 19 9.93 0.95 2.98
C GLY A 19 9.95 0.12 1.70
N THR A 20 10.77 -0.93 1.71
CA THR A 20 10.91 -1.86 0.58
C THR A 20 10.85 -3.32 1.01
N THR A 21 10.32 -4.20 0.15
CA THR A 21 10.31 -5.66 0.32
C THR A 21 10.93 -6.34 -0.92
N PRO A 22 11.55 -7.53 -0.82
CA PRO A 22 11.96 -8.28 -1.99
C PRO A 22 10.77 -8.67 -2.88
N GLY A 23 10.86 -8.40 -4.18
CA GLY A 23 9.93 -8.85 -5.20
C GLY A 23 10.61 -9.70 -6.28
N PRO A 24 9.85 -10.15 -7.29
CA PRO A 24 10.38 -11.04 -8.34
C PRO A 24 11.55 -10.43 -9.12
N ASP A 25 11.48 -9.12 -9.41
CA ASP A 25 12.44 -8.43 -10.28
C ASP A 25 13.39 -7.48 -9.50
N GLY A 26 13.34 -7.50 -8.17
CA GLY A 26 14.10 -6.59 -7.33
C GLY A 26 13.29 -6.09 -6.12
N ALA A 27 13.83 -5.11 -5.40
CA ALA A 27 13.14 -4.52 -4.26
C ALA A 27 11.91 -3.72 -4.72
N LEU A 28 10.77 -3.96 -4.08
CA LEU A 28 9.52 -3.24 -4.31
C LEU A 28 9.29 -2.26 -3.17
N ARG A 29 8.93 -1.02 -3.49
CA ARG A 29 8.42 -0.05 -2.51
C ARG A 29 7.05 -0.48 -2.00
N VAL A 30 6.87 -0.37 -0.69
CA VAL A 30 5.61 -0.58 0.02
C VAL A 30 4.95 0.77 0.22
N ILE A 31 3.76 0.96 -0.36
CA ILE A 31 3.11 2.28 -0.42
C ILE A 31 1.66 2.16 0.06
N ILE A 32 1.27 2.94 1.07
CA ILE A 32 -0.14 3.07 1.46
C ILE A 32 -0.79 4.05 0.48
N LEU A 33 -1.79 3.56 -0.25
CA LEU A 33 -2.49 4.31 -1.29
C LEU A 33 -3.76 4.96 -0.78
N GLU A 34 -4.46 4.28 0.13
CA GLU A 34 -5.74 4.73 0.68
C GLU A 34 -5.97 4.10 2.07
N GLY A 35 -6.81 4.77 2.87
CA GLY A 35 -7.28 4.30 4.17
C GLY A 35 -6.27 4.42 5.30
N SER A 36 -6.70 3.99 6.49
CA SER A 36 -5.91 4.07 7.72
C SER A 36 -5.28 2.72 8.04
N THR A 37 -4.09 2.47 7.51
CA THR A 37 -3.21 1.37 7.95
C THR A 37 -1.87 1.96 8.38
N SER A 38 -1.13 1.25 9.23
CA SER A 38 0.18 1.71 9.68
C SER A 38 1.29 1.21 8.75
N CYS A 39 2.41 1.92 8.67
CA CYS A 39 3.58 1.38 7.99
C CYS A 39 4.13 0.10 8.60
N THR A 40 3.84 -0.18 9.88
CA THR A 40 4.19 -1.45 10.50
C THR A 40 3.37 -2.59 9.90
N ASP A 41 2.05 -2.41 9.78
CA ASP A 41 1.16 -3.43 9.19
C ASP A 41 1.42 -3.60 7.70
N ALA A 42 1.62 -2.50 6.97
CA ALA A 42 1.95 -2.55 5.55
C ALA A 42 3.26 -3.29 5.28
N LYS A 43 4.28 -3.12 6.14
CA LYS A 43 5.53 -3.89 6.04
C LYS A 43 5.35 -5.36 6.41
N ALA A 44 4.58 -5.68 7.45
CA ALA A 44 4.29 -7.06 7.81
C ALA A 44 3.57 -7.80 6.67
N LEU A 45 2.59 -7.13 6.05
CA LEU A 45 1.94 -7.61 4.83
C LEU A 45 2.95 -7.79 3.69
N ALA A 46 3.86 -6.83 3.50
CA ALA A 46 4.89 -6.89 2.47
C ALA A 46 5.86 -8.07 2.64
N GLU A 47 6.18 -8.46 3.87
CA GLU A 47 7.00 -9.63 4.17
C GLU A 47 6.25 -10.93 3.87
N ALA A 48 4.97 -11.00 4.24
CA ALA A 48 4.13 -12.18 4.02
C ALA A 48 3.72 -12.37 2.54
N TYR A 49 3.45 -11.28 1.83
CA TYR A 49 2.97 -11.28 0.45
C TYR A 49 4.08 -11.10 -0.59
N GLY A 50 5.21 -10.46 -0.27
CA GLY A 50 6.32 -10.20 -1.20
C GLY A 50 6.73 -11.42 -2.05
N PRO A 51 7.00 -12.60 -1.45
CA PRO A 51 7.33 -13.82 -2.20
C PRO A 51 6.20 -14.34 -3.11
N LYS A 52 4.96 -13.98 -2.82
CA LYS A 52 3.75 -14.42 -3.53
C LYS A 52 3.41 -13.55 -4.73
N ILE A 53 3.94 -12.32 -4.80
CA ILE A 53 3.72 -11.40 -5.94
C ILE A 53 4.10 -12.07 -7.27
N ALA A 54 5.18 -12.87 -7.27
CA ALA A 54 5.64 -13.60 -8.44
C ALA A 54 4.63 -14.62 -9.01
N THR A 55 3.63 -15.03 -8.22
CA THR A 55 2.60 -15.96 -8.67
C THR A 55 1.60 -15.30 -9.63
N GLY A 56 1.46 -13.97 -9.58
CA GLY A 56 0.48 -13.23 -10.38
C GLY A 56 -0.98 -13.62 -10.10
N ALA A 57 -1.26 -14.29 -8.99
CA ALA A 57 -2.59 -14.79 -8.65
C ALA A 57 -3.18 -14.03 -7.44
N PRO A 58 -4.50 -13.80 -7.41
CA PRO A 58 -5.16 -13.30 -6.22
C PRO A 58 -4.96 -14.24 -5.02
N GLN A 59 -4.56 -13.69 -3.87
CA GLN A 59 -4.34 -14.42 -2.63
C GLN A 59 -4.78 -13.59 -1.43
N THR A 60 -5.39 -14.23 -0.43
CA THR A 60 -5.64 -13.60 0.86
C THR A 60 -4.45 -13.86 1.81
N VAL A 61 -3.91 -12.80 2.42
CA VAL A 61 -2.77 -12.85 3.35
C VAL A 61 -3.10 -12.02 4.58
N ASP A 62 -3.17 -12.64 5.77
CA ASP A 62 -3.47 -11.94 7.04
C ASP A 62 -4.76 -11.08 6.99
N GLY A 63 -5.76 -11.56 6.23
CA GLY A 63 -7.03 -10.89 6.00
C GLY A 63 -6.97 -9.74 4.99
N TRP A 64 -5.85 -9.57 4.29
CA TRP A 64 -5.74 -8.69 3.12
C TRP A 64 -5.99 -9.47 1.85
N ASP A 65 -6.83 -8.94 0.97
CA ASP A 65 -7.03 -9.49 -0.37
C ASP A 65 -6.04 -8.82 -1.32
N CYS A 66 -5.09 -9.61 -1.79
CA CYS A 66 -3.97 -9.17 -2.62
C CYS A 66 -4.07 -9.72 -4.03
N GLU A 67 -3.95 -8.87 -5.03
CA GLU A 67 -4.08 -9.26 -6.44
C GLU A 67 -3.16 -8.42 -7.34
N PRO A 68 -2.88 -8.86 -8.58
CA PRO A 68 -2.19 -8.03 -9.56
C PRO A 68 -2.89 -6.68 -9.74
N SER A 69 -2.13 -5.60 -9.73
CA SER A 69 -2.74 -4.27 -9.82
C SER A 69 -3.03 -3.92 -11.27
N SER A 70 -4.20 -3.33 -11.52
CA SER A 70 -4.49 -2.63 -12.79
C SER A 70 -3.95 -1.19 -12.79
N GLN A 71 -3.39 -0.72 -11.68
CA GLN A 71 -2.90 0.65 -11.53
C GLN A 71 -1.48 0.79 -12.10
N ALA A 72 -1.30 1.76 -13.00
CA ALA A 72 0.01 2.05 -13.57
C ALA A 72 1.05 2.35 -12.48
N GLY A 73 2.20 1.68 -12.57
CA GLY A 73 3.31 1.82 -11.62
C GLY A 73 3.26 0.88 -10.41
N PHE A 74 2.23 0.04 -10.28
CA PHE A 74 2.12 -0.98 -9.24
C PHE A 74 2.06 -2.37 -9.86
N LEU A 75 2.80 -3.31 -9.29
CA LEU A 75 2.73 -4.72 -9.68
C LEU A 75 1.54 -5.41 -9.04
N SER A 76 1.27 -5.06 -7.78
CA SER A 76 0.18 -5.63 -7.01
C SER A 76 -0.34 -4.63 -5.97
N THR A 77 -1.60 -4.81 -5.61
CA THR A 77 -2.28 -4.08 -4.54
C THR A 77 -2.97 -5.06 -3.61
N CYS A 78 -2.97 -4.75 -2.32
CA CYS A 78 -3.71 -5.46 -1.29
C CYS A 78 -4.72 -4.53 -0.67
N THR A 79 -5.92 -5.04 -0.41
CA THR A 79 -7.00 -4.28 0.24
C THR A 79 -7.49 -4.97 1.50
N LYS A 80 -7.85 -4.17 2.51
CA LYS A 80 -8.45 -4.63 3.77
C LYS A 80 -9.16 -3.48 4.47
N ASP A 81 -10.43 -3.67 4.83
CA ASP A 81 -11.19 -2.73 5.65
C ASP A 81 -11.15 -1.27 5.14
N GLY A 82 -11.13 -1.07 3.82
CA GLY A 82 -11.03 0.26 3.18
C GLY A 82 -9.62 0.85 3.10
N ALA A 83 -8.58 0.12 3.55
CA ALA A 83 -7.19 0.46 3.30
C ALA A 83 -6.66 -0.26 2.05
N THR A 84 -5.77 0.40 1.33
CA THR A 84 -5.09 -0.13 0.14
C THR A 84 -3.59 0.05 0.27
N VAL A 85 -2.84 -1.03 0.12
CA VAL A 85 -1.37 -1.04 0.06
C VAL A 85 -0.93 -1.49 -1.32
N GLY A 86 -0.05 -0.73 -1.98
CA GLY A 86 0.52 -1.04 -3.27
C GLY A 86 2.00 -1.41 -3.22
N PHE A 87 2.41 -2.28 -4.13
CA PHE A 87 3.79 -2.69 -4.34
C PHE A 87 4.28 -2.21 -5.70
N ALA A 88 5.31 -1.36 -5.70
CA ALA A 88 5.86 -0.73 -6.90
C ALA A 88 7.35 -1.04 -7.06
N PRO A 89 7.89 -1.23 -8.28
CA PRO A 89 9.33 -1.31 -8.50
C PRO A 89 10.01 0.02 -8.16
#